data_AF-A0A2H0B6L5-F1
#
_entry.id   AF-A0A2H0B6L5-F1
#
_cell.length_a   1.000
_cell.length_b   1.000
_cell.length_c   1.000
_cell.angle_alpha   90.00
_cell.angle_beta   90.00
_cell.angle_gamma   90.00
#
_symmetry.space_group_name_H-M   'P 1'
#
loop_
_entity.id
_entity.type
_entity.pdbx_description
1 polymer ?
#
loop_
_entity_poly.entity_id
_entity_poly.type
_entity_poly.pdbx_seq_one_letter_code
_entity_poly.pdbx_strand_id
1 'polypeptide(L)'
;MYLYFENWTQFLYQLDIKGISHGDKLLKVKASKEHPSARYGRNNIAVYEIDEKPFRLDELFDYGERGSWQGTDLEITLQSLRLNTEQQTTARALFRFANLPHFQMCQAGMELRNPNGSWLINHPLEDIDGLRQLMQNPETKSITPFHLDIFVQQSIDKVLEYIGFAQNPEGIVSLREYMQYEGRLRASKKKERD
;
A
#
# COMPACT_ATOMS: atom_id res chain seq x y z
N MET A 1 2.56 -5.14 12.80
CA MET A 1 2.23 -5.60 11.42
C MET A 1 3.52 -5.76 10.65
N TYR A 2 3.65 -6.80 9.82
CA TYR A 2 4.74 -6.90 8.85
C TYR A 2 4.31 -6.32 7.51
N LEU A 3 5.06 -5.34 7.01
CA LEU A 3 4.93 -4.87 5.64
C LEU A 3 6.01 -5.49 4.76
N TYR A 4 5.66 -5.84 3.53
CA TYR A 4 6.60 -6.40 2.57
C TYR A 4 6.30 -5.86 1.16
N PHE A 5 7.26 -6.02 0.26
CA PHE A 5 7.22 -5.42 -1.06
C PHE A 5 7.07 -6.48 -2.15
N GLU A 6 6.25 -6.16 -3.15
CA GLU A 6 6.10 -6.94 -4.36
C GLU A 6 6.50 -6.08 -5.57
N ASN A 7 7.26 -6.62 -6.50
CA ASN A 7 7.64 -5.96 -7.74
C ASN A 7 6.58 -6.20 -8.84
N TRP A 8 5.91 -5.12 -9.22
CA TRP A 8 4.83 -5.07 -10.21
C TRP A 8 5.19 -4.23 -11.45
N THR A 9 6.47 -3.93 -11.68
CA THR A 9 6.97 -3.10 -12.79
C THR A 9 6.43 -3.47 -14.17
N GLN A 10 6.09 -4.74 -14.43
CA GLN A 10 5.50 -5.14 -15.71
C GLN A 10 4.10 -4.56 -16.00
N PHE A 11 3.45 -3.93 -15.02
CA PHE A 11 2.16 -3.27 -15.17
C PHE A 11 2.25 -1.76 -15.38
N LEU A 12 3.45 -1.20 -15.50
CA LEU A 12 3.65 0.24 -15.72
C LEU A 12 2.92 0.80 -16.94
N TYR A 13 2.81 -0.01 -18.01
CA TYR A 13 2.06 0.38 -19.22
C TYR A 13 0.62 0.85 -18.92
N GLN A 14 -0.01 0.39 -17.84
CA GLN A 14 -1.35 0.83 -17.44
C GLN A 14 -1.36 2.25 -16.87
N LEU A 15 -0.25 2.67 -16.24
CA LEU A 15 -0.04 4.03 -15.75
C LEU A 15 0.30 4.96 -16.91
N ASP A 16 1.10 4.49 -17.89
CA ASP A 16 1.37 5.21 -19.14
C ASP A 16 0.06 5.58 -19.86
N ILE A 17 -0.87 4.63 -20.00
CA ILE A 17 -2.19 4.86 -20.61
C ILE A 17 -2.97 5.97 -19.89
N LYS A 18 -2.78 6.10 -18.57
CA LYS A 18 -3.43 7.13 -17.74
C LYS A 18 -2.66 8.45 -17.69
N GLY A 19 -1.51 8.54 -18.35
CA GLY A 19 -0.63 9.71 -18.32
C GLY A 19 -0.06 10.01 -16.94
N ILE A 20 0.08 8.99 -16.08
CA ILE A 20 0.65 9.15 -14.73
C ILE A 20 2.16 8.96 -14.83
N SER A 21 2.92 9.99 -14.48
CA SER A 21 4.39 9.91 -14.43
C SER A 21 4.87 8.87 -13.42
N HIS A 22 5.80 8.02 -13.84
CA HIS A 22 6.37 6.96 -13.01
C HIS A 22 7.86 6.72 -13.31
N GLY A 23 8.56 6.19 -12.31
CA GLY A 23 10.02 5.97 -12.33
C GLY A 23 10.46 4.61 -12.88
N ASP A 24 9.88 4.13 -13.98
CA ASP A 24 10.17 2.81 -14.57
C ASP A 24 10.12 1.60 -13.60
N LYS A 25 9.51 1.78 -12.42
CA LYS A 25 9.21 0.72 -11.45
C LYS A 25 7.87 0.95 -10.78
N LEU A 26 7.24 -0.16 -10.39
CA LEU A 26 6.05 -0.16 -9.55
C LEU A 26 6.25 -1.19 -8.45
N LEU A 27 6.32 -0.72 -7.20
CA LEU A 27 6.37 -1.57 -6.02
C LEU A 27 5.01 -1.53 -5.32
N LYS A 28 4.46 -2.69 -5.01
CA LYS A 28 3.29 -2.79 -4.13
C LYS A 28 3.73 -3.08 -2.71
N VAL A 29 3.26 -2.30 -1.75
CA VAL A 29 3.44 -2.58 -0.32
C VAL A 29 2.22 -3.34 0.18
N LYS A 30 2.46 -4.51 0.76
CA LYS A 30 1.43 -5.37 1.35
C LYS A 30 1.65 -5.46 2.85
N ALA A 31 0.58 -5.71 3.59
CA ALA A 31 0.62 -5.95 5.03
C ALA A 31 0.25 -7.39 5.36
N SER A 32 0.83 -7.92 6.43
CA SER A 32 0.56 -9.26 6.96
C SER A 32 0.79 -9.29 8.46
N LYS A 33 -0.08 -10.00 9.18
CA LYS A 33 0.10 -10.24 10.63
C LYS A 33 1.26 -11.17 10.92
N GLU A 34 1.52 -12.10 10.01
CA GLU A 34 2.61 -13.06 10.10
C GLU A 34 3.73 -12.69 9.14
N HIS A 35 4.96 -13.07 9.48
CA HIS A 35 6.09 -12.88 8.58
C HIS A 35 5.82 -13.60 7.25
N PRO A 36 5.92 -12.92 6.09
CA PRO A 36 5.57 -13.48 4.78
C PRO A 36 6.47 -14.63 4.33
N SER A 37 7.50 -15.01 5.10
CA SER A 37 8.45 -16.05 4.73
C SER A 37 7.77 -17.38 4.48
N ALA A 38 6.87 -17.80 5.38
CA ALA A 38 6.13 -19.04 5.24
C ALA A 38 5.18 -19.00 4.03
N ARG A 39 4.53 -17.85 3.82
CA ARG A 39 3.59 -17.61 2.71
C ARG A 39 4.25 -17.85 1.35
N TYR A 40 5.45 -17.32 1.15
CA TYR A 40 6.17 -17.41 -0.13
C TYR A 40 7.26 -18.50 -0.14
N GLY A 41 7.53 -19.16 0.99
CA GLY A 41 8.60 -20.16 1.12
C GLY A 41 10.00 -19.57 1.02
N ARG A 42 10.23 -18.35 1.53
CA ARG A 42 11.48 -17.60 1.38
C ARG A 42 11.90 -16.92 2.67
N ASN A 43 13.13 -17.15 3.13
CA ASN A 43 13.59 -16.62 4.42
C ASN A 43 14.18 -15.21 4.34
N ASN A 44 14.46 -14.70 3.13
CA ASN A 44 15.15 -13.43 2.91
C ASN A 44 14.24 -12.28 2.46
N ILE A 45 12.91 -12.41 2.60
CA ILE A 45 11.97 -11.33 2.28
C ILE A 45 12.22 -10.16 3.21
N ALA A 46 12.43 -8.98 2.64
CA ALA A 46 12.54 -7.74 3.39
C ALA A 46 11.17 -7.40 4.00
N VAL A 47 11.15 -7.23 5.33
CA VAL A 47 9.96 -6.86 6.07
C VAL A 47 10.18 -5.59 6.87
N TYR A 48 9.10 -4.83 7.04
CA TYR A 48 9.07 -3.67 7.91
C TYR A 48 8.03 -3.86 9.00
N GLU A 49 8.44 -3.76 10.26
CA GLU A 49 7.52 -3.80 11.38
C GLU A 49 6.96 -2.41 11.64
N ILE A 50 5.64 -2.29 11.58
CA ILE A 50 4.95 -1.03 11.84
C ILE A 50 3.77 -1.20 12.80
N ASP A 51 3.49 -0.12 13.53
CA ASP A 51 2.36 -0.04 14.44
C ASP A 51 1.03 -0.05 13.67
N GLU A 52 0.12 -0.91 14.12
CA GLU A 52 -1.22 -1.13 13.57
C GLU A 52 -2.34 -0.68 14.52
N LYS A 53 -1.98 -0.13 15.69
CA LYS A 53 -2.91 0.40 16.69
C LYS A 53 -3.75 1.54 16.12
N PRO A 54 -4.96 1.80 16.68
CA PRO A 54 -5.77 2.97 16.34
C PRO A 54 -4.96 4.25 16.28
N PHE A 55 -5.33 5.17 15.38
CA PHE A 55 -4.68 6.47 15.34
C PHE A 55 -4.98 7.24 16.62
N ARG A 56 -3.97 7.97 17.10
CA ARG A 56 -4.02 8.71 18.35
C ARG A 56 -4.31 10.19 18.11
N LEU A 57 -4.79 10.88 19.14
CA LEU A 57 -5.09 12.31 19.10
C LEU A 57 -3.84 13.18 18.86
N ASP A 58 -2.68 12.71 19.34
CA ASP A 58 -1.38 13.38 19.21
C ASP A 58 -0.68 13.08 17.88
N GLU A 59 -1.22 12.18 17.05
CA GLU A 59 -0.73 11.97 15.69
C GLU A 59 -1.28 13.09 14.78
N LEU A 60 -0.37 13.86 14.18
CA LEU A 60 -0.69 14.90 13.20
C LEU A 60 0.12 14.64 11.93
N PHE A 61 -0.57 14.57 10.79
CA PHE A 61 0.04 14.33 9.48
C PHE A 61 -0.08 15.60 8.64
N ASP A 62 1.05 16.24 8.36
CA ASP A 62 1.13 17.50 7.61
C ASP A 62 1.42 17.23 6.13
N TYR A 63 0.63 17.87 5.26
CA TYR A 63 0.74 17.79 3.80
C TYR A 63 0.92 19.18 3.16
N GLY A 64 1.50 20.12 3.90
CA GLY A 64 1.86 21.46 3.41
C GLY A 64 0.63 22.26 3.00
N GLU A 65 0.55 22.67 1.73
CA GLU A 65 -0.59 23.44 1.21
C GLU A 65 -1.92 22.67 1.26
N ARG A 66 -1.86 21.33 1.35
CA ARG A 66 -3.05 20.47 1.50
C ARG A 66 -3.59 20.47 2.93
N GLY A 67 -2.92 21.12 3.87
CA GLY A 67 -3.27 21.16 5.29
C GLY A 67 -2.79 19.92 6.05
N SER A 68 -3.31 19.75 7.26
CA SER A 68 -2.96 18.63 8.13
C SER A 68 -4.17 17.81 8.51
N TRP A 69 -3.95 16.53 8.82
CA TRP A 69 -4.97 15.59 9.27
C TRP A 69 -4.63 15.07 10.65
N GLN A 70 -5.56 15.20 11.59
CA GLN A 70 -5.41 14.63 12.92
C GLN A 70 -5.71 13.12 12.89
N GLY A 71 -4.98 12.35 13.68
CA GLY A 71 -5.14 10.91 13.77
C GLY A 71 -6.59 10.50 14.11
N THR A 72 -7.25 11.25 14.99
CA THR A 72 -8.66 10.99 15.34
C THR A 72 -9.61 11.14 14.16
N ASP A 73 -9.39 12.10 13.26
CA ASP A 73 -10.24 12.29 12.08
C ASP A 73 -10.06 11.13 11.09
N LEU A 74 -8.82 10.68 10.91
CA LEU A 74 -8.50 9.51 10.09
C LEU A 74 -9.14 8.23 10.65
N GLU A 75 -9.15 8.08 11.98
CA GLU A 75 -9.77 6.94 12.66
C GLU A 75 -11.29 6.94 12.50
N ILE A 76 -11.94 8.11 12.61
CA ILE A 76 -13.38 8.27 12.35
C ILE A 76 -13.70 7.88 10.89
N THR A 77 -12.91 8.35 9.93
CA THR A 77 -13.09 7.98 8.52
C THR A 77 -12.96 6.46 8.34
N LEU A 78 -11.93 5.82 8.91
CA LEU A 78 -11.76 4.36 8.82
C LEU A 78 -12.94 3.58 9.43
N GLN A 79 -13.47 4.03 10.57
CA GLN A 79 -14.61 3.40 11.21
C GLN A 79 -15.89 3.51 10.37
N SER A 80 -16.04 4.58 9.60
CA SER A 80 -17.19 4.76 8.71
C SER A 80 -17.23 3.77 7.53
N LEU A 81 -16.07 3.22 7.13
CA LEU A 81 -15.92 2.36 5.96
C LEU A 81 -16.34 0.89 6.17
N ARG A 82 -17.00 0.57 7.29
CA ARG A 82 -17.51 -0.79 7.63
C ARG A 82 -16.47 -1.91 7.47
N LEU A 83 -15.20 -1.59 7.70
CA LEU A 83 -14.08 -2.51 7.59
C LEU A 83 -14.08 -3.50 8.75
N ASN A 84 -13.67 -4.75 8.49
CA ASN A 84 -13.39 -5.69 9.57
C ASN A 84 -12.10 -5.30 10.32
N THR A 85 -11.85 -5.91 11.47
CA THR A 85 -10.68 -5.58 12.32
C THR A 85 -9.35 -5.71 11.58
N GLU A 86 -9.17 -6.76 10.79
CA GLU A 86 -7.94 -7.00 10.04
C GLU A 86 -7.67 -5.91 8.99
N GLN A 87 -8.72 -5.48 8.28
CA GLN A 87 -8.65 -4.42 7.29
C GLN A 87 -8.33 -3.07 7.92
N GLN A 88 -8.92 -2.77 9.08
CA GLN A 88 -8.58 -1.56 9.83
C GLN A 88 -7.11 -1.58 10.27
N THR A 89 -6.63 -2.69 10.85
CA THR A 89 -5.21 -2.80 11.26
C THR A 89 -4.26 -2.68 10.08
N THR A 90 -4.62 -3.27 8.93
CA THR A 90 -3.85 -3.18 7.69
C THR A 90 -3.82 -1.74 7.15
N ALA A 91 -4.98 -1.07 7.11
CA ALA A 91 -5.08 0.31 6.67
C ALA A 91 -4.19 1.25 7.50
N ARG A 92 -4.26 1.14 8.83
CA ARG A 92 -3.43 1.93 9.74
C ARG A 92 -1.93 1.69 9.53
N ALA A 93 -1.54 0.42 9.41
CA ALA A 93 -0.15 0.03 9.16
C ALA A 93 0.38 0.61 7.82
N LEU A 94 -0.38 0.43 6.74
CA LEU A 94 -0.01 0.99 5.43
C LEU A 94 0.06 2.52 5.48
N PHE A 95 -0.94 3.16 6.09
CA PHE A 95 -0.97 4.62 6.20
C PHE A 95 0.25 5.18 6.94
N ARG A 96 0.61 4.60 8.10
CA ARG A 96 1.80 5.03 8.85
C ARG A 96 3.06 4.86 8.03
N PHE A 97 3.16 3.77 7.26
CA PHE A 97 4.32 3.52 6.41
C PHE A 97 4.43 4.56 5.29
N ALA A 98 3.32 4.87 4.63
CA ALA A 98 3.25 5.89 3.59
C ALA A 98 3.64 7.29 4.11
N ASN A 99 3.45 7.55 5.40
CA ASN A 99 3.75 8.82 6.06
C ASN A 99 5.07 8.82 6.86
N LEU A 100 5.91 7.79 6.72
CA LEU A 100 7.23 7.81 7.35
C LEU A 100 8.05 9.00 6.80
N PRO A 101 8.66 9.83 7.67
CA PRO A 101 9.32 11.07 7.26
C PRO A 101 10.44 10.92 6.23
N HIS A 102 11.07 9.74 6.17
CA HIS A 102 12.11 9.47 5.19
C HIS A 102 11.53 9.16 3.81
N PHE A 103 10.41 8.42 3.71
CA PHE A 103 9.82 8.05 2.42
C PHE A 103 8.91 9.13 1.82
N GLN A 104 8.07 9.80 2.64
CA GLN A 104 7.14 10.86 2.21
C GLN A 104 6.21 10.45 1.04
N MET A 105 5.82 9.18 0.98
CA MET A 105 5.03 8.63 -0.13
C MET A 105 3.63 9.24 -0.20
N CYS A 106 2.93 9.26 0.93
CA CYS A 106 1.57 9.79 1.00
C CYS A 106 1.55 11.29 0.69
N GLN A 107 2.56 12.03 1.16
CA GLN A 107 2.72 13.44 0.83
C GLN A 107 2.90 13.65 -0.67
N ALA A 108 3.83 12.92 -1.30
CA ALA A 108 4.00 12.99 -2.75
C ALA A 108 2.69 12.66 -3.49
N GLY A 109 1.96 11.63 -3.06
CA GLY A 109 0.67 11.26 -3.64
C GLY A 109 -0.40 12.37 -3.49
N MET A 110 -0.46 13.02 -2.33
CA MET A 110 -1.36 14.15 -2.05
C MET A 110 -1.01 15.42 -2.86
N GLU A 111 0.21 15.55 -3.36
CA GLU A 111 0.60 16.69 -4.21
C GLU A 111 0.35 16.44 -5.70
N LEU A 112 0.10 15.18 -6.11
CA LEU A 112 -0.13 14.84 -7.51
C LEU A 112 -1.49 15.34 -8.03
N ARG A 113 -1.48 15.81 -9.28
CA ARG A 113 -2.65 16.27 -10.02
C ARG A 113 -2.84 15.47 -11.30
N ASN A 114 -4.10 15.29 -11.68
CA ASN A 114 -4.50 14.81 -13.00
C ASN A 114 -4.20 15.86 -14.08
N PRO A 115 -4.14 15.49 -15.37
CA PRO A 115 -3.92 16.44 -16.47
C PRO A 115 -4.93 17.59 -16.55
N ASN A 116 -6.15 17.38 -16.04
CA ASN A 116 -7.20 18.39 -15.95
C ASN A 116 -7.05 19.34 -14.74
N GLY A 117 -5.96 19.23 -13.97
CA GLY A 117 -5.66 20.07 -12.81
C GLY A 117 -6.32 19.65 -11.49
N SER A 118 -7.24 18.67 -11.51
CA SER A 118 -7.84 18.09 -10.30
C SER A 118 -6.82 17.27 -9.51
N TRP A 119 -7.00 17.18 -8.20
CA TRP A 119 -6.15 16.35 -7.35
C TRP A 119 -6.33 14.86 -7.67
N LEU A 120 -5.22 14.12 -7.71
CA LEU A 120 -5.25 12.68 -7.87
C LEU A 120 -5.85 11.99 -6.64
N ILE A 121 -5.50 12.51 -5.46
CA ILE A 121 -5.91 12.03 -4.14
C ILE A 121 -6.50 13.22 -3.38
N ASN A 122 -7.74 13.09 -2.91
CA ASN A 122 -8.45 14.14 -2.17
C ASN A 122 -8.32 13.97 -0.66
N HIS A 123 -8.21 12.73 -0.19
CA HIS A 123 -8.07 12.36 1.20
C HIS A 123 -6.86 11.43 1.37
N PRO A 124 -6.01 11.58 2.40
CA PRO A 124 -4.74 10.85 2.46
C PRO A 124 -4.91 9.32 2.58
N LEU A 125 -6.03 8.83 3.14
CA LEU A 125 -6.39 7.40 3.09
C LEU A 125 -6.64 6.84 1.68
N GLU A 126 -6.94 7.67 0.68
CA GLU A 126 -7.13 7.23 -0.72
C GLU A 126 -5.81 6.80 -1.38
N ASP A 127 -4.66 7.01 -0.73
CA ASP A 127 -3.37 6.45 -1.18
C ASP A 127 -3.33 4.92 -1.07
N ILE A 128 -4.21 4.34 -0.23
CA ILE A 128 -4.37 2.90 -0.09
C ILE A 128 -5.46 2.43 -1.07
N ASP A 129 -5.09 1.60 -2.05
CA ASP A 129 -5.94 1.28 -3.20
C ASP A 129 -7.33 0.71 -2.82
N GLY A 130 -7.37 -0.21 -1.85
CA GLY A 130 -8.65 -0.76 -1.41
C GLY A 130 -9.51 0.21 -0.60
N LEU A 131 -8.91 1.18 0.11
CA LEU A 131 -9.68 2.24 0.78
C LEU A 131 -10.21 3.25 -0.23
N ARG A 132 -9.40 3.65 -1.21
CA ARG A 132 -9.82 4.52 -2.31
C ARG A 132 -11.06 3.99 -3.01
N GLN A 133 -11.07 2.70 -3.34
CA GLN A 133 -12.22 2.04 -3.99
C GLN A 133 -13.48 2.11 -3.10
N LEU A 134 -13.35 1.87 -1.79
CA LEU A 134 -14.47 1.95 -0.85
C LEU A 134 -14.97 3.38 -0.64
N MET A 135 -14.07 4.37 -0.61
CA MET A 135 -14.42 5.77 -0.47
C MET A 135 -15.13 6.30 -1.73
N GLN A 136 -14.71 5.85 -2.92
CA GLN A 136 -15.33 6.21 -4.19
C GLN A 136 -16.64 5.44 -4.47
N ASN A 137 -16.76 4.21 -3.96
CA ASN A 137 -17.95 3.38 -4.11
C ASN A 137 -18.23 2.56 -2.82
N PRO A 138 -18.94 3.16 -1.84
CA PRO A 138 -19.22 2.53 -0.54
C PRO A 138 -20.05 1.25 -0.61
N GLU A 139 -20.73 0.98 -1.73
CA GLU A 139 -21.54 -0.24 -1.91
C GLU A 139 -20.70 -1.47 -2.32
N THR A 140 -19.41 -1.26 -2.63
CA THR A 140 -18.52 -2.32 -3.09
C THR A 140 -18.28 -3.35 -1.98
N LYS A 141 -18.86 -4.54 -2.13
CA LYS A 141 -18.64 -5.69 -1.21
C LYS A 141 -17.33 -6.44 -1.45
N SER A 142 -16.70 -6.26 -2.61
CA SER A 142 -15.49 -6.96 -2.99
C SER A 142 -14.26 -6.20 -2.50
N ILE A 143 -13.60 -6.73 -1.47
CA ILE A 143 -12.48 -6.04 -0.84
C ILE A 143 -11.21 -6.58 -1.47
N THR A 144 -10.76 -5.91 -2.54
CA THR A 144 -9.40 -6.04 -3.07
C THR A 144 -8.42 -5.93 -1.91
N PRO A 145 -7.38 -6.79 -1.80
CA PRO A 145 -6.42 -6.70 -0.71
C PRO A 145 -5.81 -5.29 -0.64
N PHE A 146 -5.84 -4.68 0.54
CA PHE A 146 -5.28 -3.34 0.74
C PHE A 146 -3.79 -3.34 0.45
N HIS A 147 -3.35 -2.32 -0.26
CA HIS A 147 -1.95 -2.13 -0.61
C HIS A 147 -1.68 -0.68 -0.98
N LEU A 148 -0.41 -0.31 -0.93
CA LEU A 148 0.10 0.95 -1.49
C LEU A 148 0.78 0.67 -2.82
N ASP A 149 0.63 1.58 -3.77
CA ASP A 149 1.34 1.57 -5.04
C ASP A 149 2.42 2.65 -5.03
N ILE A 150 3.69 2.24 -5.05
CA ILE A 150 4.84 3.16 -5.12
C ILE A 150 5.37 3.15 -6.54
N PHE A 151 5.14 4.24 -7.26
CA PHE A 151 5.58 4.42 -8.65
C PHE A 151 6.31 5.75 -8.89
N VAL A 152 6.35 6.64 -7.89
CA VAL A 152 7.14 7.88 -7.94
C VAL A 152 8.61 7.55 -7.71
N GLN A 153 9.48 7.96 -8.64
CA GLN A 153 10.90 7.61 -8.66
C GLN A 153 11.61 7.93 -7.33
N GLN A 154 11.42 9.14 -6.78
CA GLN A 154 12.08 9.54 -5.55
C GLN A 154 11.72 8.64 -4.37
N SER A 155 10.45 8.23 -4.28
CA SER A 155 9.98 7.30 -3.24
C SER A 155 10.52 5.90 -3.46
N ILE A 156 10.57 5.44 -4.71
CA ILE A 156 11.15 4.14 -5.07
C ILE A 156 12.62 4.08 -4.68
N ASP A 157 13.42 5.08 -5.05
CA ASP A 157 14.86 5.08 -4.78
C ASP A 157 15.13 4.97 -3.29
N LYS A 158 14.43 5.77 -2.47
CA LYS A 158 14.54 5.71 -1.01
C LYS A 158 14.14 4.35 -0.45
N VAL A 159 13.05 3.75 -0.95
CA VAL A 159 12.61 2.42 -0.52
C VAL A 159 13.63 1.36 -0.90
N LEU A 160 14.13 1.37 -2.13
CA LEU A 160 15.12 0.42 -2.63
C LEU A 160 16.47 0.53 -1.92
N GLU A 161 16.92 1.76 -1.62
CA GLU A 161 18.11 2.02 -0.81
C GLU A 161 17.93 1.45 0.60
N TYR A 162 16.79 1.74 1.23
CA TYR A 162 16.52 1.31 2.60
C TYR A 162 16.49 -0.22 2.76
N ILE A 163 15.87 -0.93 1.81
CA ILE A 163 15.84 -2.40 1.83
C ILE A 163 17.16 -3.04 1.35
N GLY A 164 18.16 -2.24 0.96
CA GLY A 164 19.43 -2.73 0.43
C GLY A 164 19.27 -3.52 -0.87
N PHE A 165 18.36 -3.09 -1.76
CA PHE A 165 18.00 -3.87 -2.96
C PHE A 165 19.18 -4.16 -3.87
N ALA A 166 20.14 -3.24 -3.98
CA ALA A 166 21.34 -3.45 -4.79
C ALA A 166 22.20 -4.62 -4.27
N GLN A 167 22.18 -4.88 -2.96
CA GLN A 167 22.92 -5.95 -2.31
C GLN A 167 22.09 -7.23 -2.14
N ASN A 168 20.76 -7.10 -2.02
CA ASN A 168 19.84 -8.21 -1.81
C ASN A 168 18.56 -8.04 -2.65
N PRO A 169 18.62 -8.24 -3.99
CA PRO A 169 17.46 -8.06 -4.86
C PRO A 169 16.36 -9.09 -4.58
N GLU A 170 16.72 -10.20 -3.95
CA GLU A 170 15.79 -11.22 -3.49
C GLU A 170 14.91 -10.77 -2.32
N GLY A 171 15.22 -9.64 -1.66
CA GLY A 171 14.39 -9.10 -0.59
C GLY A 171 12.96 -8.72 -1.02
N ILE A 172 12.69 -8.59 -2.33
CA ILE A 172 11.39 -8.26 -2.88
C ILE A 172 10.75 -9.50 -3.53
N VAL A 173 9.44 -9.66 -3.33
CA VAL A 173 8.67 -10.71 -4.00
C VAL A 173 8.42 -10.31 -5.46
N SER A 174 8.74 -11.17 -6.42
CA SER A 174 8.42 -10.91 -7.82
C SER A 174 6.94 -11.17 -8.13
N LEU A 175 6.39 -10.55 -9.18
CA LEU A 175 5.03 -10.87 -9.61
C LEU A 175 4.83 -12.37 -9.86
N ARG A 176 5.82 -13.05 -10.44
CA ARG A 176 5.72 -14.49 -10.73
C ARG A 176 5.41 -15.27 -9.45
N GLU A 177 6.10 -14.95 -8.37
CA GLU A 177 5.91 -15.62 -7.07
C GLU A 177 4.56 -15.28 -6.46
N TYR A 178 4.15 -14.01 -6.55
CA TYR A 178 2.80 -13.60 -6.17
C TYR A 178 1.73 -14.41 -6.92
N MET A 179 1.83 -14.50 -8.25
CA MET A 179 0.87 -15.22 -9.09
C MET A 179 0.85 -16.71 -8.79
N GLN A 180 2.01 -17.31 -8.53
CA GLN A 180 2.12 -18.72 -8.10
C GLN A 180 1.41 -18.95 -6.77
N TYR A 181 1.61 -18.06 -5.80
CA TYR A 181 0.94 -18.14 -4.50
C TYR A 181 -0.58 -18.01 -4.63
N GLU A 182 -1.06 -17.00 -5.35
CA GLU A 182 -2.50 -16.79 -5.60
C GLU A 182 -3.14 -17.99 -6.32
N GLY A 183 -2.42 -18.59 -7.28
CA GLY A 183 -2.85 -19.81 -7.95
C GLY A 183 -3.04 -20.99 -6.98
N ARG A 184 -2.10 -21.18 -6.04
CA ARG A 184 -2.18 -22.23 -5.00
C ARG A 184 -3.37 -22.01 -4.06
N LEU A 185 -3.59 -20.79 -3.59
CA LEU A 185 -4.73 -20.45 -2.72
C LEU A 185 -6.08 -20.70 -3.40
N ARG A 186 -6.20 -20.38 -4.69
CA ARG A 186 -7.44 -20.64 -5.44
C ARG A 186 -7.69 -22.13 -5.60
N ALA A 187 -6.64 -22.91 -5.84
CA ALA A 187 -6.73 -24.36 -5.96
C ALA A 187 -7.11 -25.04 -4.62
N SER A 188 -6.59 -24.57 -3.48
CA SER A 188 -6.96 -25.12 -2.17
C SER A 188 -8.41 -24.83 -1.80
N LYS A 189 -8.87 -23.58 -1.99
CA LYS A 189 -10.27 -23.19 -1.74
C LYS A 189 -11.27 -23.94 -2.61
N LYS A 190 -10.87 -24.36 -3.81
CA LYS A 190 -11.71 -25.20 -4.68
C LYS A 190 -11.89 -26.60 -4.10
N LYS A 191 -10.81 -27.23 -3.62
CA LYS A 191 -10.85 -28.57 -3.02
C LYS A 191 -11.64 -28.65 -1.72
N GLU A 192 -11.76 -27.55 -0.97
CA GLU A 192 -12.57 -27.50 0.26
C GLU A 192 -14.08 -27.39 0.00
N ARG A 193 -14.48 -27.10 -1.25
CA ARG A 193 -15.88 -26.94 -1.65
C ARG A 193 -16.46 -28.16 -2.37
N ASP A 194 -15.59 -29.04 -2.84
CA ASP A 194 -15.92 -30.30 -3.53
C ASP A 194 -15.91 -31.46 -2.52
#